data_AF-A0A7R9Z6U8-F1
#
_entry.id   AF-A0A7R9Z6U8-F1
#
_cell.length_a   1.000
_cell.length_b   1.000
_cell.length_c   1.000
_cell.angle_alpha   90.00
_cell.angle_beta   90.00
_cell.angle_gamma   90.00
#
_symmetry.space_group_name_H-M   'P 1'
#
loop_
_entity.id
_entity.type
_entity.pdbx_description
1 polymer ?
#
loop_
_entity_poly.entity_id
_entity_poly.type
_entity_poly.pdbx_seq_one_letter_code
_entity_poly.pdbx_strand_id
1 'polypeptide(L)'
;GDERESEEAAATAGAADEAEQCQLESLRVLEWPQLCRQVACFCSTVMGTQRVVSGRLPIGGTQSESEALLAQTDEASRAGLSLKGVYDLRPALDAVAGGFCLTARQLEGIASSLQAVFDAKAAVLATDASGARLYPALTALAEPIDDGDGATVAAILGCVKGGSVL
;
A
#
# COMPACT_ATOMS: atom_id res chain seq x y z
N GLY A 1 -31.31 30.15 9.40
CA GLY A 1 -31.03 28.79 8.91
C GLY A 1 -29.54 28.62 8.84
N ASP A 2 -28.93 29.39 7.94
CA ASP A 2 -27.51 29.38 7.57
C ASP A 2 -26.49 29.58 8.72
N GLU A 3 -26.76 30.48 9.67
CA GLU A 3 -25.82 30.76 10.77
C GLU A 3 -25.76 29.65 11.84
N ARG A 4 -26.86 28.90 12.03
CA ARG A 4 -26.92 27.79 13.00
C ARG A 4 -26.22 26.53 12.48
N GLU A 5 -26.36 26.23 11.20
CA GLU A 5 -25.65 25.11 10.55
C GLU A 5 -24.14 25.36 10.50
N SER A 6 -23.72 26.62 10.34
CA SER A 6 -22.31 27.02 10.37
C SER A 6 -21.68 26.89 11.76
N GLU A 7 -22.42 27.20 12.82
CA GLU A 7 -21.95 27.11 14.21
C GLU A 7 -21.90 25.65 14.72
N GLU A 8 -22.85 24.82 14.28
CA GLU A 8 -22.88 23.37 14.58
C GLU A 8 -21.77 22.58 13.84
N ALA A 9 -21.44 22.98 12.60
CA ALA A 9 -20.31 22.44 11.86
C ALA A 9 -18.95 22.82 12.50
N ALA A 10 -18.83 24.04 13.05
CA ALA A 10 -17.63 24.47 13.76
C ALA A 10 -17.44 23.74 15.10
N ALA A 11 -18.54 23.50 15.84
CA ALA A 11 -18.51 22.76 17.10
C ALA A 11 -18.15 21.27 16.91
N THR A 12 -18.67 20.64 15.86
CA THR A 12 -18.33 19.24 15.53
C THR A 12 -16.89 19.08 15.04
N ALA A 13 -16.35 20.05 14.31
CA ALA A 13 -14.93 20.08 13.93
C ALA A 13 -14.00 20.21 15.14
N GLY A 14 -14.34 21.06 16.12
CA GLY A 14 -13.55 21.20 17.35
C GLY A 14 -13.53 19.92 18.19
N ALA A 15 -14.68 19.24 18.33
CA ALA A 15 -14.76 17.98 19.06
C ALA A 15 -13.98 16.83 18.37
N ALA A 16 -13.90 16.83 17.03
CA ALA A 16 -13.11 15.85 16.29
C ALA A 16 -11.60 16.05 16.49
N ASP A 17 -11.13 17.30 16.52
CA ASP A 17 -9.72 17.63 16.77
C ASP A 17 -9.29 17.23 18.19
N GLU A 18 -10.13 17.50 19.21
CA GLU A 18 -9.88 17.05 20.59
C GLU A 18 -9.82 15.53 20.71
N ALA A 19 -10.70 14.81 20.00
CA ALA A 19 -10.71 13.35 19.98
C ALA A 19 -9.45 12.78 19.31
N GLU A 20 -9.02 13.36 18.17
CA GLU A 20 -7.80 12.97 17.48
C GLU A 20 -6.56 13.21 18.36
N GLN A 21 -6.52 14.36 19.03
CA GLN A 21 -5.42 14.71 19.92
C GLN A 21 -5.36 13.80 21.15
N CYS A 22 -6.51 13.46 21.74
CA CYS A 22 -6.62 12.47 22.82
C CYS A 22 -6.14 11.09 22.38
N GLN A 23 -6.50 10.66 21.16
CA GLN A 23 -6.04 9.40 20.59
C GLN A 23 -4.52 9.41 20.37
N LEU A 24 -3.95 10.48 19.85
CA LEU A 24 -2.51 10.62 19.64
C LEU A 24 -1.73 10.52 20.97
N GLU A 25 -2.19 11.21 22.01
CA GLU A 25 -1.58 11.10 23.35
C GLU A 25 -1.71 9.69 23.92
N SER A 26 -2.87 9.06 23.74
CA SER A 26 -3.09 7.67 24.16
C SER A 26 -2.13 6.71 23.46
N LEU A 27 -1.95 6.85 22.14
CA LEU A 27 -1.00 6.04 21.36
C LEU A 27 0.46 6.28 21.80
N ARG A 28 0.82 7.51 22.20
CA ARG A 28 2.15 7.79 22.77
C ARG A 28 2.35 7.05 24.09
N VAL A 29 1.38 7.11 24.99
CA VAL A 29 1.43 6.42 26.30
C VAL A 29 1.50 4.90 26.13
N LEU A 30 0.82 4.35 25.12
CA LEU A 30 0.88 2.93 24.78
C LEU A 30 2.16 2.52 24.04
N GLU A 31 3.12 3.42 23.87
CA GLU A 31 4.36 3.17 23.13
C GLU A 31 4.12 2.68 21.69
N TRP A 32 3.01 3.13 21.07
CA TRP A 32 2.65 2.79 19.70
C TRP A 32 3.78 3.01 18.68
N PRO A 33 4.59 4.09 18.76
CA PRO A 33 5.72 4.27 17.86
C PRO A 33 6.76 3.14 17.96
N GLN A 34 6.96 2.53 19.13
CA GLN A 34 7.89 1.41 19.30
C GLN A 34 7.32 0.13 18.69
N LEU A 35 6.03 -0.13 18.90
CA LEU A 35 5.35 -1.25 18.24
C LEU A 35 5.44 -1.12 16.72
N CYS A 36 5.17 0.08 16.18
CA CYS A 36 5.31 0.37 14.77
C CYS A 36 6.72 0.05 14.25
N ARG A 37 7.77 0.43 14.99
CA ARG A 37 9.16 0.08 14.61
C ARG A 37 9.41 -1.42 14.59
N GLN A 38 8.83 -2.18 15.52
CA GLN A 38 8.95 -3.64 15.53
C GLN A 38 8.21 -4.27 14.34
N VAL A 39 6.99 -3.82 14.06
CA VAL A 39 6.19 -4.30 12.93
C VAL A 39 6.85 -3.98 11.59
N ALA A 40 7.53 -2.84 11.50
CA ALA A 40 8.25 -2.44 10.29
C ALA A 40 9.33 -3.45 9.86
N CYS A 41 9.90 -4.23 10.78
CA CYS A 41 10.86 -5.31 10.45
C CYS A 41 10.23 -6.45 9.62
N PHE A 42 8.90 -6.60 9.63
CA PHE A 42 8.20 -7.61 8.83
C PHE A 42 7.76 -7.10 7.46
N CYS A 43 7.90 -5.79 7.19
CA CYS A 43 7.55 -5.22 5.90
C CYS A 43 8.54 -5.66 4.82
N SER A 44 8.01 -6.21 3.71
CA SER A 44 8.83 -6.64 2.58
C SER A 44 9.24 -5.50 1.64
N THR A 45 8.71 -4.29 1.85
CA THR A 45 8.96 -3.11 1.01
C THR A 45 9.37 -1.89 1.85
N VAL A 46 10.19 -1.01 1.26
CA VAL A 46 10.59 0.26 1.89
C VAL A 46 9.38 1.16 2.15
N MET A 47 8.41 1.16 1.23
CA MET A 47 7.16 1.91 1.38
C MET A 47 6.35 1.43 2.59
N GLY A 48 6.15 0.12 2.72
CA GLY A 48 5.46 -0.47 3.87
C GLY A 48 6.17 -0.12 5.18
N THR A 49 7.49 -0.29 5.20
CA THR A 49 8.35 0.05 6.35
C THR A 49 8.17 1.51 6.76
N GLN A 50 8.25 2.45 5.81
CA GLN A 50 8.10 3.88 6.11
C GLN A 50 6.69 4.24 6.57
N ARG A 51 5.64 3.67 5.96
CA ARG A 51 4.25 3.90 6.40
C ARG A 51 4.07 3.46 7.86
N VAL A 52 4.56 2.27 8.21
CA VAL A 52 4.45 1.75 9.57
C VAL A 52 5.30 2.58 10.54
N VAL A 53 6.58 2.84 10.26
CA VAL A 53 7.47 3.64 11.13
C VAL A 53 6.91 5.05 11.37
N SER A 54 6.17 5.62 10.42
CA SER A 54 5.50 6.91 10.56
C SER A 54 4.25 6.87 11.47
N GLY A 55 3.99 5.75 12.15
CA GLY A 55 2.82 5.55 13.00
C GLY A 55 1.52 5.31 12.24
N ARG A 56 1.58 5.19 10.90
CA ARG A 56 0.40 5.06 10.03
C ARG A 56 0.02 3.59 9.79
N LEU A 57 0.24 2.74 10.78
CA LEU A 57 -0.32 1.39 10.77
C LEU A 57 -1.85 1.53 10.88
N PRO A 58 -2.65 0.89 10.01
CA PRO A 58 -4.10 1.03 10.05
C PRO A 58 -4.68 0.55 11.37
N ILE A 59 -5.57 1.35 11.96
CA ILE A 59 -6.37 1.00 13.13
C ILE A 59 -7.83 1.19 12.72
N GLY A 60 -8.67 0.18 12.93
CA GLY A 60 -10.10 0.29 12.63
C GLY A 60 -10.78 1.27 13.59
N GLY A 61 -11.54 2.22 13.06
CA GLY A 61 -12.36 3.14 13.85
C GLY A 61 -13.67 2.49 14.33
N THR A 62 -14.07 1.39 13.68
CA THR A 62 -15.24 0.59 14.05
C THR A 62 -14.90 -0.90 14.20
N GLN A 63 -15.82 -1.66 14.81
CA GLN A 63 -15.70 -3.11 14.89
C GLN A 63 -15.62 -3.75 13.49
N SER A 64 -16.50 -3.34 12.57
CA SER A 64 -16.54 -3.86 11.20
C SER A 64 -15.22 -3.64 10.45
N GLU A 65 -14.64 -2.44 10.56
CA GLU A 65 -13.32 -2.15 9.97
C GLU A 65 -12.21 -2.99 10.58
N SER A 66 -12.24 -3.19 11.89
CA SER A 66 -11.25 -4.02 12.59
C SER A 66 -11.34 -5.49 12.15
N GLU A 67 -12.56 -6.02 12.01
CA GLU A 67 -12.81 -7.37 11.50
C GLU A 67 -12.34 -7.52 10.04
N ALA A 68 -12.54 -6.49 9.20
CA ALA A 68 -12.04 -6.47 7.83
C ALA A 68 -10.50 -6.47 7.78
N LEU A 69 -9.82 -5.66 8.60
CA LEU A 69 -8.35 -5.64 8.70
C LEU A 69 -7.79 -6.99 9.19
N LEU A 70 -8.47 -7.63 10.14
CA LEU A 70 -8.09 -8.96 10.63
C LEU A 70 -8.26 -10.02 9.54
N ALA A 71 -9.36 -10.01 8.80
CA ALA A 71 -9.59 -10.92 7.68
C ALA A 71 -8.53 -10.75 6.58
N GLN A 72 -8.17 -9.51 6.24
CA GLN A 72 -7.08 -9.21 5.30
C GLN A 72 -5.73 -9.76 5.80
N THR A 73 -5.45 -9.65 7.10
CA THR A 73 -4.19 -10.15 7.68
C THR A 73 -4.11 -11.68 7.64
N ASP A 74 -5.20 -12.38 7.97
CA ASP A 74 -5.27 -13.84 7.91
C ASP A 74 -5.12 -14.35 6.47
N GLU A 75 -5.87 -13.77 5.54
CA GLU A 75 -5.78 -14.13 4.12
C GLU A 75 -4.39 -13.84 3.55
N ALA A 76 -3.77 -12.70 3.88
CA ALA A 76 -2.42 -12.36 3.42
C ALA A 76 -1.38 -13.37 3.92
N SER A 77 -1.51 -13.83 5.18
CA SER A 77 -0.65 -14.86 5.74
C SER A 77 -0.80 -16.20 5.02
N ARG A 78 -2.03 -16.55 4.60
CA ARG A 78 -2.32 -17.80 3.86
C ARG A 78 -1.89 -17.73 2.40
N ALA A 79 -2.07 -16.58 1.76
CA ALA A 79 -1.72 -16.35 0.36
C ALA A 79 -0.21 -16.36 0.11
N GLY A 80 0.61 -16.10 1.14
CA GLY A 80 2.07 -16.11 1.02
C GLY A 80 2.59 -15.10 0.00
N LEU A 81 1.95 -13.93 -0.08
CA LEU A 81 2.26 -12.89 -1.06
C LEU A 81 3.70 -12.41 -0.87
N SER A 82 4.54 -12.64 -1.88
CA SER A 82 5.92 -12.15 -1.88
C SER A 82 6.01 -10.84 -2.66
N LEU A 83 6.21 -9.73 -1.95
CA LEU A 83 6.57 -8.44 -2.54
C LEU A 83 8.09 -8.19 -2.54
N LYS A 84 8.87 -9.27 -2.43
CA LYS A 84 10.33 -9.20 -2.44
C LYS A 84 10.82 -8.69 -3.79
N GLY A 85 11.64 -7.64 -3.77
CA GLY A 85 12.15 -7.01 -4.98
C GLY A 85 11.33 -5.83 -5.49
N VAL A 86 10.26 -5.42 -4.79
CA VAL A 86 9.60 -4.13 -5.04
C VAL A 86 10.51 -3.00 -4.57
N TYR A 87 10.96 -2.18 -5.51
CA TYR A 87 11.82 -1.03 -5.29
C TYR A 87 11.02 0.22 -4.92
N ASP A 88 11.70 1.14 -4.22
CA ASP A 88 11.17 2.49 -4.01
C ASP A 88 11.27 3.30 -5.31
N LEU A 89 10.13 3.61 -5.90
CA LEU A 89 10.06 4.30 -7.18
C LEU A 89 10.14 5.84 -7.05
N ARG A 90 10.00 6.42 -5.84
CA ARG A 90 9.98 7.89 -5.67
C ARG A 90 11.27 8.54 -6.18
N PRO A 91 12.49 8.05 -5.86
CA PRO A 91 13.70 8.66 -6.39
C PRO A 91 13.78 8.63 -7.92
N ALA A 92 13.22 7.60 -8.55
CA ALA A 92 13.17 7.51 -10.00
C ALA A 92 12.15 8.51 -10.59
N LEU A 93 10.97 8.63 -9.97
CA LEU A 93 9.96 9.61 -10.38
C LEU A 93 10.45 11.05 -10.19
N ASP A 94 11.12 11.34 -9.08
CA ASP A 94 11.71 12.65 -8.80
C ASP A 94 12.80 13.00 -9.81
N ALA A 95 13.64 12.04 -10.20
CA ALA A 95 14.65 12.23 -11.24
C ALA A 95 14.02 12.55 -12.60
N VAL A 96 12.97 11.83 -13.00
CA VAL A 96 12.24 12.10 -14.25
C VAL A 96 11.55 13.45 -14.21
N ALA A 97 10.91 13.80 -13.09
CA ALA A 97 10.28 15.11 -12.90
C ALA A 97 11.30 16.26 -12.96
N GLY A 98 12.54 16.00 -12.51
CA GLY A 98 13.68 16.90 -12.63
C GLY A 98 14.32 16.96 -14.03
N GLY A 99 13.80 16.20 -15.01
CA GLY A 99 14.30 16.17 -16.39
C GLY A 99 15.48 15.23 -16.63
N PHE A 100 15.83 14.37 -15.67
CA PHE A 100 16.89 13.38 -15.83
C PHE A 100 16.37 12.10 -16.51
N CYS A 101 17.22 11.47 -17.33
CA CYS A 101 16.93 10.17 -17.90
C CYS A 101 17.25 9.05 -16.90
N LEU A 102 16.39 8.04 -16.86
CA LEU A 102 16.61 6.84 -16.06
C LEU A 102 17.66 5.93 -16.70
N THR A 103 18.50 5.34 -15.85
CA THR A 103 19.46 4.31 -16.26
C THR A 103 18.74 2.99 -16.56
N ALA A 104 19.36 2.11 -17.36
CA ALA A 104 18.83 0.78 -17.65
C ALA A 104 18.51 -0.02 -16.38
N ARG A 105 19.34 0.10 -15.34
CA ARG A 105 19.14 -0.55 -14.03
C ARG A 105 17.93 0.00 -13.27
N GLN A 106 17.66 1.31 -13.37
CA GLN A 106 16.46 1.90 -12.77
C GLN A 106 15.19 1.45 -13.50
N LEU A 107 15.23 1.37 -14.83
CA LEU A 107 14.13 0.84 -15.63
C LEU A 107 13.85 -0.64 -15.33
N GLU A 108 14.90 -1.45 -15.18
CA GLU A 108 14.77 -2.84 -14.73
C GLU A 108 14.17 -2.94 -13.32
N GLY A 109 14.58 -2.07 -12.40
CA GLY A 109 13.99 -1.97 -11.06
C GLY A 109 12.50 -1.62 -11.07
N ILE A 110 12.09 -0.68 -11.92
CA ILE A 110 10.68 -0.33 -12.12
C ILE A 110 9.91 -1.53 -12.68
N ALA A 111 10.43 -2.16 -13.73
CA ALA A 111 9.77 -3.29 -14.37
C ALA A 111 9.60 -4.49 -13.43
N SER A 112 10.64 -4.83 -12.67
CA SER A 112 10.58 -5.90 -11.66
C SER A 112 9.60 -5.59 -10.53
N SER A 113 9.52 -4.33 -10.09
CA SER A 113 8.54 -3.90 -9.08
C SER A 113 7.12 -4.04 -9.58
N LEU A 114 6.85 -3.61 -10.82
CA LEU A 114 5.53 -3.74 -11.43
C LEU A 114 5.16 -5.22 -11.62
N GLN A 115 6.08 -6.05 -12.09
CA GLN A 115 5.84 -7.48 -12.23
C GLN A 115 5.46 -8.13 -10.89
N ALA A 116 6.17 -7.83 -9.80
CA ALA A 116 5.86 -8.35 -8.47
C ALA A 116 4.45 -7.94 -8.00
N VAL A 117 3.99 -6.74 -8.36
CA VAL A 117 2.62 -6.28 -8.08
C VAL A 117 1.59 -7.09 -8.88
N PHE A 118 1.83 -7.33 -10.17
CA PHE A 118 0.93 -8.17 -10.98
C PHE A 118 0.87 -9.61 -10.51
N ASP A 119 2.01 -10.18 -10.10
CA ASP A 119 2.06 -11.53 -9.54
C ASP A 119 1.27 -11.61 -8.23
N ALA A 120 1.41 -10.60 -7.36
CA ALA A 120 0.63 -10.50 -6.14
C ALA A 120 -0.88 -10.33 -6.42
N LYS A 121 -1.25 -9.49 -7.39
CA LYS A 121 -2.65 -9.33 -7.84
C LYS A 121 -3.22 -10.66 -8.34
N ALA A 122 -2.49 -11.38 -9.18
CA ALA A 122 -2.92 -12.67 -9.70
C ALA A 122 -3.12 -13.70 -8.58
N ALA A 123 -2.23 -13.72 -7.58
CA ALA A 123 -2.38 -14.59 -6.41
C ALA A 123 -3.61 -14.25 -5.57
N VAL A 124 -3.92 -12.97 -5.39
CA VAL A 124 -5.12 -12.50 -4.67
C VAL A 124 -6.40 -12.84 -5.41
N LEU A 125 -6.42 -12.67 -6.74
CA LEU A 125 -7.59 -12.92 -7.58
C LEU A 125 -7.79 -14.40 -7.94
N ALA A 126 -6.90 -15.29 -7.47
CA ALA A 126 -7.00 -16.71 -7.72
C ALA A 126 -8.33 -17.28 -7.21
N THR A 127 -8.90 -18.21 -7.97
CA THR A 127 -10.17 -18.87 -7.66
C THR A 127 -9.97 -20.34 -7.38
N ASP A 128 -10.85 -20.91 -6.57
CA ASP A 128 -10.94 -22.36 -6.39
C ASP A 128 -11.61 -23.04 -7.61
N ALA A 129 -11.77 -24.37 -7.53
CA ALA A 129 -12.42 -25.17 -8.55
C ALA A 129 -13.92 -24.84 -8.75
N SER A 130 -14.55 -24.14 -7.81
CA SER A 130 -15.94 -23.68 -7.89
C SER A 130 -16.06 -22.29 -8.55
N GLY A 131 -14.93 -21.62 -8.81
CA GLY A 131 -14.88 -20.26 -9.34
C GLY A 131 -14.99 -19.18 -8.26
N ALA A 132 -15.03 -19.53 -6.99
CA ALA A 132 -15.05 -18.58 -5.87
C ALA A 132 -13.63 -18.04 -5.61
N ARG A 133 -13.53 -16.78 -5.15
CA ARG A 133 -12.24 -16.18 -4.77
C ARG A 133 -11.64 -16.91 -3.58
N LEU A 134 -10.36 -17.26 -3.67
CA LEU A 134 -9.61 -17.88 -2.57
C LEU A 134 -9.36 -16.89 -1.41
N TYR A 135 -9.23 -15.61 -1.74
CA TYR A 135 -8.92 -14.52 -0.80
C TYR A 135 -9.87 -13.31 -1.03
N PRO A 136 -11.14 -13.42 -0.60
CA PRO A 136 -12.14 -12.38 -0.83
C PRO A 136 -11.83 -11.07 -0.10
N ALA A 137 -11.32 -11.09 1.12
CA ALA A 137 -11.01 -9.86 1.87
C ALA A 137 -9.86 -9.05 1.24
N LEU A 138 -8.94 -9.74 0.53
CA LEU A 138 -7.85 -9.10 -0.21
C LEU A 138 -8.28 -8.51 -1.57
N THR A 139 -9.44 -8.92 -2.11
CA THR A 139 -9.86 -8.52 -3.47
C THR A 139 -9.98 -7.00 -3.61
N ALA A 140 -10.49 -6.31 -2.59
CA ALA A 140 -10.61 -4.84 -2.58
C ALA A 140 -9.25 -4.12 -2.70
N LEU A 141 -8.14 -4.76 -2.30
CA LEU A 141 -6.79 -4.19 -2.45
C LEU A 141 -6.24 -4.35 -3.87
N ALA A 142 -6.77 -5.30 -4.64
CA ALA A 142 -6.35 -5.60 -6.00
C ALA A 142 -7.16 -4.84 -7.07
N GLU A 143 -8.38 -4.37 -6.72
CA GLU A 143 -9.26 -3.61 -7.63
C GLU A 143 -8.64 -2.35 -8.22
N PRO A 144 -7.86 -1.52 -7.49
CA PRO A 144 -7.31 -0.29 -8.04
C PRO A 144 -6.16 -0.49 -9.04
N ILE A 145 -5.66 -1.72 -9.20
CA ILE A 145 -4.56 -2.02 -10.11
C ILE A 145 -5.17 -2.36 -11.46
N ASP A 146 -5.02 -1.50 -12.47
CA ASP A 146 -5.55 -1.77 -13.81
C ASP A 146 -4.78 -2.88 -14.53
N ASP A 147 -5.50 -3.68 -15.33
CA ASP A 147 -4.88 -4.75 -16.16
C ASP A 147 -4.13 -4.20 -17.38
N GLY A 148 -4.38 -2.94 -17.74
CA GLY A 148 -3.73 -2.27 -18.89
C GLY A 148 -2.22 -2.11 -18.75
N ASP A 149 -1.71 -2.15 -17.51
CA ASP A 149 -0.31 -1.93 -17.20
C ASP A 149 0.58 -3.17 -17.43
N GLY A 150 0.01 -4.38 -17.53
CA GLY A 150 0.78 -5.60 -17.80
C GLY A 150 1.49 -5.58 -19.17
N ALA A 151 0.84 -5.00 -20.18
CA ALA A 151 1.44 -4.80 -21.50
C ALA A 151 2.60 -3.79 -21.45
N THR A 152 2.47 -2.75 -20.61
CA THR A 152 3.51 -1.74 -20.38
C THR A 152 4.74 -2.37 -19.72
N VAL A 153 4.56 -3.25 -18.73
CA VAL A 153 5.66 -3.98 -18.09
C VAL A 153 6.40 -4.85 -19.10
N ALA A 154 5.68 -5.61 -19.93
CA ALA A 154 6.26 -6.44 -20.97
C ALA A 154 7.06 -5.60 -21.99
N ALA A 155 6.57 -4.42 -22.35
CA ALA A 155 7.27 -3.49 -23.23
C ALA A 155 8.56 -2.96 -22.59
N ILE A 156 8.53 -2.54 -21.32
CA ILE A 156 9.73 -2.05 -20.61
C ILE A 156 10.78 -3.17 -20.51
N LEU A 157 10.39 -4.39 -20.14
CA LEU A 157 11.30 -5.54 -20.08
C LEU A 157 11.87 -5.90 -21.45
N GLY A 158 11.07 -5.77 -22.52
CA GLY A 158 11.51 -5.95 -23.90
C GLY A 158 12.58 -4.93 -24.31
N CYS A 159 12.39 -3.66 -23.95
CA CYS A 159 13.37 -2.59 -24.21
C CYS A 159 14.68 -2.80 -23.45
N VAL A 160 14.62 -3.24 -22.18
CA VAL A 160 15.82 -3.52 -21.38
C VAL A 160 16.61 -4.70 -21.95
N LYS A 161 15.94 -5.78 -22.37
CA LYS A 161 16.59 -6.95 -22.99
C LYS A 161 17.14 -6.65 -24.40
N GLY A 162 16.45 -5.82 -25.17
CA GLY A 162 16.88 -5.41 -26.51
C GLY A 162 18.08 -4.46 -26.52
N GLY A 163 18.25 -3.66 -25.47
CA GLY A 163 19.39 -2.75 -25.30
C GLY A 163 20.70 -3.41 -24.87
N SER A 164 20.70 -4.71 -24.56
CA SER A 164 21.91 -5.47 -24.18
C SER A 164 22.70 -6.00 -25.39
N VAL A 165 22.33 -5.61 -26.62
CA VAL A 165 23.04 -5.97 -27.86
C VAL A 165 23.66 -4.71 -28.49
N LEU A 166 24.61 -4.08 -27.78
CA LEU A 166 25.62 -3.19 -28.36
C LEU A 166 26.92 -3.32 -27.57
#